data_AF-A0A1H5CZM3-F1
#
_entry.id   AF-A0A1H5CZM3-F1
#
_cell.length_a   1.000
_cell.length_b   1.000
_cell.length_c   1.000
_cell.angle_alpha   90.00
_cell.angle_beta   90.00
_cell.angle_gamma   90.00
#
_symmetry.space_group_name_H-M   'P 1'
#
loop_
_entity.id
_entity.type
_entity.pdbx_description
1 polymer ?
#
loop_
_entity_poly.entity_id
_entity_poly.type
_entity_poly.pdbx_seq_one_letter_code
_entity_poly.pdbx_strand_id
1 'polypeptide(L)'
;MDTALWIVAGVLALAYLLGGTSQLAMTKEKYRSFGRGNHWVDDFGTGHITAIGITKIVGAMGLVLPAAVDVAPVLVPIAATGLMLVMAGAATTRFRRSEWGFLAGDLVYLGLFAFVAWGRFVLVPFGS
;
A
#
# COMPACT_ATOMS: atom_id res chain seq x y z
N MET A 1 22.17 -1.23 -0.42
CA MET A 1 20.90 -0.82 0.21
C MET A 1 19.95 -0.21 -0.81
N ASP A 2 20.44 0.65 -1.71
CA ASP A 2 19.63 1.26 -2.77
C ASP A 2 18.88 0.23 -3.64
N THR A 3 19.58 -0.80 -4.15
CA THR A 3 18.96 -1.86 -4.95
C THR A 3 17.84 -2.60 -4.20
N ALA A 4 18.03 -2.86 -2.91
CA ALA A 4 17.02 -3.51 -2.08
C ALA A 4 15.77 -2.62 -1.92
N LEU A 5 15.96 -1.31 -1.71
CA LEU A 5 14.85 -0.34 -1.63
C LEU A 5 14.08 -0.27 -2.95
N TRP A 6 14.76 -0.29 -4.10
CA TRP A 6 14.13 -0.34 -5.41
C TRP A 6 13.33 -1.63 -5.64
N ILE A 7 13.90 -2.79 -5.29
CA ILE A 7 13.20 -4.07 -5.42
C ILE A 7 11.93 -4.06 -4.55
N VAL A 8 12.04 -3.68 -3.27
CA VAL A 8 10.90 -3.63 -2.36
C VAL A 8 9.86 -2.62 -2.85
N ALA A 9 10.26 -1.42 -3.25
CA ALA A 9 9.34 -0.40 -3.78
C ALA A 9 8.62 -0.89 -5.05
N GLY A 10 9.32 -1.55 -5.98
CA GLY A 10 8.72 -2.09 -7.20
C GLY A 10 7.70 -3.20 -6.91
N VAL A 11 8.03 -4.13 -6.01
CA VAL A 11 7.10 -5.20 -5.60
C VAL A 11 5.87 -4.63 -4.90
N LEU A 12 6.06 -3.71 -3.95
CA LEU A 12 4.97 -3.03 -3.25
C LEU A 12 4.08 -2.24 -4.22
N ALA A 13 4.69 -1.48 -5.13
CA ALA A 13 3.97 -0.72 -6.12
C ALA A 13 3.09 -1.63 -6.99
N LEU A 14 3.64 -2.73 -7.52
CA LEU A 14 2.87 -3.68 -8.31
C LEU A 14 1.70 -4.28 -7.52
N ALA A 15 1.95 -4.75 -6.29
CA ALA A 15 0.92 -5.32 -5.44
C ALA A 15 -0.22 -4.33 -5.15
N TYR A 16 0.12 -3.06 -4.87
CA TYR A 16 -0.85 -2.02 -4.55
C TYR A 16 -1.58 -1.49 -5.78
N LEU A 17 -0.93 -1.46 -6.95
CA LEU A 17 -1.56 -1.11 -8.20
C LEU A 17 -2.62 -2.16 -8.58
N LEU A 18 -2.29 -3.45 -8.45
CA LEU A 18 -3.23 -4.55 -8.70
C LEU A 18 -4.38 -4.54 -7.69
N GLY A 19 -4.06 -4.42 -6.39
CA GLY A 19 -5.05 -4.35 -5.33
C GLY A 19 -5.98 -3.14 -5.49
N GLY A 20 -5.43 -1.95 -5.69
CA GLY A 20 -6.20 -0.73 -5.90
C GLY A 20 -7.07 -0.79 -7.17
N THR A 21 -6.51 -1.26 -8.29
CA THR A 21 -7.27 -1.44 -9.53
C THR A 21 -8.43 -2.42 -9.35
N SER A 22 -8.22 -3.53 -8.64
CA SER A 22 -9.29 -4.49 -8.38
C SER A 22 -10.42 -3.90 -7.53
N GLN A 23 -10.13 -3.00 -6.60
CA GLN A 23 -11.15 -2.29 -5.81
C GLN A 23 -11.96 -1.29 -6.64
N LEU A 24 -11.41 -0.77 -7.74
CA LEU A 24 -12.10 0.17 -8.64
C LEU A 24 -12.85 -0.54 -9.77
N ALA A 25 -12.29 -1.65 -10.27
CA ALA A 25 -12.81 -2.37 -11.42
C ALA A 25 -13.92 -3.38 -11.08
N MET A 26 -13.99 -3.83 -9.82
CA MET A 26 -14.97 -4.82 -9.37
C MET A 26 -16.09 -4.17 -8.57
N THR A 27 -17.31 -4.71 -8.66
CA THR A 27 -18.37 -4.37 -7.71
C THR A 27 -17.99 -4.86 -6.31
N LYS A 28 -18.59 -4.25 -5.28
CA LYS A 28 -18.34 -4.62 -3.88
C LYS A 28 -18.55 -6.11 -3.64
N GLU A 29 -19.61 -6.69 -4.21
CA GLU A 29 -19.99 -8.09 -4.07
C GLU A 29 -18.96 -9.02 -4.73
N LYS A 30 -18.48 -8.63 -5.92
CA LYS A 30 -17.45 -9.40 -6.65
C LYS A 30 -16.10 -9.32 -5.95
N TYR A 31 -15.72 -8.15 -5.45
CA TYR A 31 -14.48 -7.98 -4.69
C TYR A 31 -14.50 -8.79 -3.39
N ARG A 32 -15.64 -8.76 -2.68
CA ARG A 32 -15.90 -9.57 -1.49
C ARG A 32 -15.72 -11.06 -1.76
N SER A 33 -16.29 -11.59 -2.85
CA SER A 33 -16.24 -13.02 -3.16
C SER A 33 -14.89 -13.50 -3.67
N PHE A 34 -14.00 -12.59 -4.07
CA PHE A 34 -12.67 -12.93 -4.60
C PHE A 34 -11.75 -13.63 -3.57
N GLY A 35 -12.00 -13.45 -2.28
CA GLY A 35 -11.29 -14.20 -1.24
C GLY A 35 -11.74 -13.86 0.17
N ARG A 36 -11.51 -14.79 1.11
CA ARG A 36 -11.86 -14.61 2.54
C ARG A 36 -11.23 -13.34 3.15
N GLY A 37 -10.05 -12.98 2.66
CA GLY A 37 -9.38 -11.74 3.04
C GLY A 37 -10.19 -10.50 2.69
N ASN A 38 -11.14 -10.52 1.77
CA ASN A 38 -11.87 -9.32 1.36
C ASN A 38 -13.16 -9.05 2.14
N HIS A 39 -13.51 -9.86 3.14
CA HIS A 39 -14.75 -9.68 3.89
C HIS A 39 -14.85 -8.35 4.66
N TRP A 40 -13.73 -7.67 4.92
CA TRP A 40 -13.70 -6.34 5.55
C TRP A 40 -14.54 -5.30 4.81
N VAL A 41 -14.79 -5.49 3.52
CA VAL A 41 -15.60 -4.56 2.74
C VAL A 41 -17.03 -4.44 3.24
N ASP A 42 -17.56 -5.42 3.98
CA ASP A 42 -18.91 -5.33 4.56
C ASP A 42 -19.06 -4.10 5.46
N ASP A 43 -18.00 -3.78 6.20
CA ASP A 43 -17.99 -2.74 7.21
C ASP A 43 -17.92 -1.33 6.58
N PHE A 44 -17.78 -1.23 5.25
CA PHE A 44 -17.60 0.03 4.53
C PHE A 44 -18.54 0.19 3.33
N GLY A 45 -18.96 1.42 3.06
CA GLY A 45 -19.70 1.75 1.84
C GLY A 45 -18.82 1.71 0.58
N THR A 46 -19.43 1.61 -0.60
CA THR A 46 -18.72 1.58 -1.89
C THR A 46 -17.79 2.77 -2.06
N GLY A 47 -18.23 3.99 -1.69
CA GLY A 47 -17.38 5.20 -1.78
C GLY A 47 -16.10 5.12 -0.95
N HIS A 48 -16.13 4.48 0.23
CA HIS A 48 -14.93 4.27 1.05
C HIS A 48 -13.97 3.27 0.39
N ILE A 49 -14.49 2.19 -0.18
CA ILE A 49 -13.69 1.19 -0.90
C ILE A 49 -13.02 1.82 -2.12
N THR A 50 -13.76 2.66 -2.86
CA THR A 50 -13.25 3.44 -3.99
C THR A 50 -12.14 4.38 -3.55
N ALA A 51 -12.33 5.13 -2.45
CA ALA A 51 -11.30 6.02 -1.91
C ALA A 51 -10.01 5.25 -1.57
N ILE A 52 -10.12 4.11 -0.88
CA ILE A 52 -8.97 3.23 -0.59
C ILE A 52 -8.30 2.79 -1.88
N GLY A 53 -9.05 2.37 -2.90
CA GLY A 53 -8.53 1.94 -4.19
C GLY A 53 -7.72 3.04 -4.89
N ILE A 54 -8.26 4.26 -4.94
CA ILE A 54 -7.57 5.44 -5.49
C ILE A 54 -6.29 5.72 -4.70
N THR A 55 -6.36 5.76 -3.36
CA THR A 55 -5.18 6.01 -2.51
C THR A 55 -4.08 4.97 -2.75
N LYS A 56 -4.44 3.69 -2.91
CA LYS A 56 -3.45 2.63 -3.22
C LYS A 56 -2.77 2.86 -4.56
N ILE A 57 -3.51 3.22 -5.60
CA ILE A 57 -2.95 3.47 -6.94
C ILE A 57 -2.04 4.70 -6.92
N VAL A 58 -2.50 5.81 -6.32
CA VAL A 58 -1.70 7.04 -6.19
C VAL A 58 -0.42 6.77 -5.40
N GLY A 59 -0.51 6.06 -4.27
CA GLY A 59 0.66 5.68 -3.49
C GLY A 59 1.62 4.77 -4.27
N ALA A 60 1.09 3.76 -4.98
CA ALA A 60 1.91 2.86 -5.79
C ALA A 60 2.66 3.59 -6.91
N MET A 61 2.00 4.53 -7.58
CA MET A 61 2.65 5.40 -8.57
C MET A 61 3.71 6.28 -7.89
N GLY A 62 3.39 6.88 -6.75
CA GLY A 62 4.31 7.71 -5.97
C GLY A 62 5.55 6.98 -5.45
N LEU A 63 5.49 5.66 -5.24
CA LEU A 63 6.64 4.85 -4.82
C LEU A 63 7.72 4.69 -5.89
N VAL A 64 7.36 4.81 -7.17
CA VAL A 64 8.25 4.42 -8.28
C VAL A 64 8.43 5.56 -9.27
N LEU A 65 7.36 6.18 -9.74
CA LEU A 65 7.43 7.16 -10.83
C LEU A 65 8.32 8.36 -10.50
N PRO A 66 8.20 9.04 -9.35
CA PRO A 66 9.00 10.25 -9.07
C PRO A 66 10.51 10.01 -9.17
N ALA A 67 10.98 8.87 -8.65
CA ALA A 67 12.39 8.51 -8.72
C ALA A 67 12.79 7.92 -10.09
N ALA A 68 11.89 7.25 -10.80
CA ALA A 68 12.18 6.66 -12.11
C ALA A 68 12.33 7.73 -13.21
N VAL A 69 11.62 8.85 -13.10
CA VAL A 69 11.70 9.97 -14.05
C VAL A 69 12.52 11.15 -13.53
N ASP A 70 13.14 11.00 -12.35
CA ASP A 70 13.94 12.03 -11.67
C ASP A 70 13.19 13.36 -11.42
N VAL A 71 11.91 13.27 -11.05
CA VAL A 71 11.05 14.42 -10.73
C VAL A 71 10.56 14.29 -9.30
N ALA A 72 11.01 15.20 -8.44
CA ALA A 72 10.71 15.23 -7.00
C ALA A 72 10.83 13.84 -6.30
N PRO A 73 12.00 13.17 -6.32
CA PRO A 73 12.15 11.83 -5.74
C PRO A 73 11.81 11.71 -4.25
N VAL A 74 11.80 12.83 -3.52
CA VAL A 74 11.30 12.93 -2.13
C VAL A 74 9.85 12.47 -1.97
N LEU A 75 9.07 12.43 -3.06
CA LEU A 75 7.71 11.89 -3.04
C LEU A 75 7.66 10.38 -2.78
N VAL A 76 8.73 9.62 -3.05
CA VAL A 76 8.78 8.17 -2.79
C VAL A 76 8.64 7.84 -1.30
N PRO A 77 9.47 8.37 -0.39
CA PRO A 77 9.28 8.12 1.04
C PRO A 77 7.97 8.69 1.60
N ILE A 78 7.45 9.79 1.02
CA ILE A 78 6.13 10.34 1.38
C ILE A 78 5.02 9.37 0.97
N ALA A 79 5.06 8.82 -0.24
CA ALA A 79 4.12 7.82 -0.72
C ALA A 79 4.17 6.53 0.11
N ALA A 80 5.38 6.08 0.47
CA ALA A 80 5.56 4.96 1.39
C ALA A 80 4.87 5.21 2.73
N THR A 81 5.05 6.41 3.31
CA THR A 81 4.41 6.80 4.57
C THR A 81 2.89 6.85 4.45
N GLY A 82 2.35 7.37 3.34
CA GLY A 82 0.91 7.34 3.08
C GLY A 82 0.33 5.93 3.02
N LEU A 83 1.03 5.01 2.36
CA LEU A 83 0.64 3.60 2.29
C LEU A 83 0.80 2.85 3.62
N MET A 84 1.76 3.26 4.48
CA MET A 84 1.83 2.78 5.87
C MET A 84 0.55 3.12 6.64
N LEU A 85 0.02 4.34 6.49
CA LEU A 85 -1.21 4.74 7.16
C LEU A 85 -2.41 3.91 6.68
N VAL A 86 -2.48 3.62 5.38
CA VAL A 86 -3.48 2.71 4.82
C VAL A 86 -3.37 1.31 5.46
N MET A 87 -2.14 0.80 5.65
CA MET A 87 -1.92 -0.49 6.30
C MET A 87 -2.18 -0.49 7.79
N ALA A 88 -1.93 0.62 8.50
CA ALA A 88 -2.32 0.76 9.89
C ALA A 88 -3.85 0.66 10.04
N GLY A 89 -4.60 1.28 9.12
CA GLY A 89 -6.06 1.14 9.05
C GLY A 89 -6.51 -0.30 8.75
N ALA A 90 -5.86 -0.96 7.79
CA ALA A 90 -6.13 -2.36 7.46
C ALA A 90 -5.87 -3.29 8.66
N ALA A 91 -4.69 -3.19 9.27
CA ALA A 91 -4.30 -3.96 10.46
C ALA A 91 -5.29 -3.73 11.61
N THR A 92 -5.69 -2.48 11.87
CA THR A 92 -6.69 -2.17 12.91
C THR A 92 -8.03 -2.85 12.62
N THR A 93 -8.45 -2.88 11.36
CA THR A 93 -9.68 -3.56 10.93
C THR A 93 -9.57 -5.08 11.14
N ARG A 94 -8.44 -5.70 10.78
CA ARG A 94 -8.20 -7.13 11.01
C ARG A 94 -8.17 -7.51 12.48
N PHE A 95 -7.50 -6.68 13.29
CA PHE A 95 -7.41 -6.87 14.73
C PHE A 95 -8.81 -6.90 15.35
N ARG A 96 -9.66 -5.91 15.00
CA ARG A 96 -11.06 -5.85 15.47
C ARG A 96 -11.90 -7.06 15.05
N ARG A 97 -11.61 -7.64 13.88
CA ARG A 97 -12.31 -8.82 13.34
C ARG A 97 -11.70 -10.14 13.80
N SER A 98 -10.66 -10.12 14.65
CA SER A 98 -9.91 -11.30 15.09
C SER A 98 -9.34 -12.14 13.94
N GLU A 99 -9.00 -11.48 12.82
CA GLU A 99 -8.47 -12.11 11.61
C GLU A 99 -6.94 -12.19 11.66
N TRP A 100 -6.39 -12.89 12.66
CA TRP A 100 -4.95 -12.89 13.00
C TRP A 100 -4.03 -13.26 11.84
N GLY A 101 -4.43 -14.21 10.99
CA GLY A 101 -3.65 -14.59 9.81
C GLY A 101 -3.50 -13.46 8.78
N PHE A 102 -4.58 -12.71 8.53
CA PHE A 102 -4.54 -11.57 7.62
C PHE A 102 -3.86 -10.35 8.27
N LEU A 103 -4.03 -10.17 9.58
CA LEU A 103 -3.31 -9.15 10.34
C LEU A 103 -1.80 -9.27 10.18
N ALA A 104 -1.25 -10.49 10.26
CA ALA A 104 0.17 -10.72 10.06
C ALA A 104 0.64 -10.23 8.68
N GLY A 105 -0.15 -10.44 7.64
CA GLY A 105 0.12 -9.92 6.30
C GLY A 105 0.14 -8.40 6.25
N ASP A 106 -0.86 -7.74 6.84
CA ASP A 106 -0.94 -6.27 6.90
C ASP A 106 0.27 -5.67 7.65
N LEU A 107 0.73 -6.32 8.72
CA LEU A 107 1.92 -5.91 9.48
C LEU A 107 3.21 -6.08 8.67
N VAL A 108 3.32 -7.13 7.85
CA VAL A 108 4.45 -7.30 6.93
C VAL A 108 4.48 -6.17 5.91
N TYR A 109 3.35 -5.85 5.27
CA TYR A 109 3.28 -4.72 4.34
C TYR A 109 3.62 -3.40 5.02
N LEU A 110 3.08 -3.14 6.22
CA LEU A 110 3.39 -1.95 7.02
C LEU A 110 4.90 -1.84 7.27
N GLY A 111 5.54 -2.93 7.70
CA GLY A 111 6.98 -2.99 7.93
C GLY A 111 7.80 -2.75 6.66
N LEU A 112 7.38 -3.28 5.51
CA LEU A 112 8.04 -3.05 4.23
C LEU A 112 7.94 -1.59 3.77
N PHE A 113 6.79 -0.93 3.94
CA PHE A 113 6.70 0.50 3.67
C PHE A 113 7.53 1.32 4.65
N ALA A 114 7.56 0.96 5.94
CA ALA A 114 8.42 1.61 6.93
C ALA A 114 9.90 1.49 6.53
N PHE A 115 10.32 0.32 6.05
CA PHE A 115 11.65 0.09 5.52
C PHE A 115 11.96 1.00 4.32
N VAL A 116 11.03 1.13 3.36
CA VAL A 116 11.21 2.03 2.20
C VAL A 116 11.27 3.49 2.64
N ALA A 117 10.35 3.93 3.50
CA ALA A 117 10.29 5.30 3.99
C ALA A 117 11.57 5.67 4.75
N TRP A 118 11.97 4.85 5.72
CA TRP A 118 13.22 5.03 6.48
C TRP A 118 14.45 5.00 5.56
N GLY A 119 14.48 4.04 4.64
CA GLY A 119 15.55 3.89 3.67
C GLY A 119 15.75 5.13 2.81
N ARG A 120 14.66 5.74 2.32
CA ARG A 120 14.71 6.90 1.42
C ARG A 120 14.76 8.24 2.14
N PHE A 121 14.30 8.35 3.39
CA PHE A 121 14.45 9.57 4.18
C PHE A 121 15.84 9.70 4.81
N VAL A 122 16.43 8.60 5.28
CA VAL A 122 17.59 8.65 6.19
C VAL A 122 18.80 7.93 5.63
N LEU A 123 18.65 6.68 5.19
CA LEU A 123 19.80 5.80 4.92
C LEU A 123 20.43 6.04 3.55
N VAL A 124 19.59 6.16 2.51
CA VAL A 124 19.98 6.40 1.12
C VAL A 124 18.97 7.37 0.48
N PRO A 125 19.06 8.67 0.82
CA PRO A 125 18.26 9.71 0.16
C PRO A 125 18.57 9.78 -1.33
N PHE A 126 17.60 10.26 -2.11
CA PHE A 126 17.86 10.58 -3.52
C PHE A 126 18.69 11.86 -3.62
N GLY A 127 19.73 11.87 -4.45
CA GLY A 127 20.56 13.05 -4.73
C GLY A 127 21.63 13.37 -3.68
N SER A 128 21.90 12.46 -2.74
CA SER A 128 23.04 12.52 -1.81
C SER A 128 24.30 11.90 -2.39
#